data_AF-A0A0C3NW20-F1
#
_entry.id   AF-A0A0C3NW20-F1
#
_cell.length_a   1.000
_cell.length_b   1.000
_cell.length_c   1.000
_cell.angle_alpha   90.00
_cell.angle_beta   90.00
_cell.angle_gamma   90.00
#
_symmetry.space_group_name_H-M   'P 1'
#
loop_
_entity.id
_entity.type
_entity.pdbx_description
1 polymer ?
#
loop_
_entity_poly.entity_id
_entity_poly.type
_entity_poly.pdbx_seq_one_letter_code
_entity_poly.pdbx_strand_id
1 'polypeptide(L)'
;MSQGRTPNDDGTGTTQTQNREAMIQDAVTIAVETALKPVTSSLGDIQEQLGPVTDHLQENTVAAHGQMLQDCLGPLQDILTAVQPEILNEMGQRFARLDSNVEALQNQTETANQHLDDLGQSVQVTLGVAAATGKRVGDITNDQQVTNRHVNDLVIDSRQIYNFGCGPGFVRQFKTIPFIRTDGAIQSPDDLGLPSLRDIRVINNLTDHQLDQYLEGYGIEHNGLDREAKLSKLAGHIGCAPIDRSSSHSMTLYFMLIMGCLLYLYFPQLFA
;
A
#
# COMPACT_ATOMS: atom_id res chain seq x y z
N MET A 1 91.80 126.65 51.81
CA MET A 1 92.23 127.16 53.14
C MET A 1 91.03 127.01 54.08
N SER A 2 91.07 126.44 55.27
CA SER A 2 92.12 125.81 56.08
C SER A 2 91.41 124.96 57.17
N GLN A 3 92.14 124.01 57.75
CA GLN A 3 91.83 123.15 58.92
C GLN A 3 91.29 123.95 60.13
N GLY A 4 90.55 123.45 61.13
CA GLY A 4 90.29 122.11 61.70
C GLY A 4 90.47 122.17 63.24
N ARG A 5 89.60 121.54 64.07
CA ARG A 5 89.89 120.91 65.39
C ARG A 5 88.63 120.40 66.14
N THR A 6 88.77 119.25 66.80
CA THR A 6 87.91 118.55 67.81
C THR A 6 88.41 118.87 69.27
N PRO A 7 87.89 118.34 70.44
CA PRO A 7 87.05 117.14 70.71
C PRO A 7 86.09 117.06 71.98
N ASN A 8 85.37 115.90 72.08
CA ASN A 8 84.91 115.02 73.23
C ASN A 8 83.63 115.17 74.13
N ASP A 9 82.84 114.05 74.13
CA ASP A 9 81.97 113.25 75.07
C ASP A 9 81.24 113.78 76.34
N ASP A 10 79.95 113.39 76.55
CA ASP A 10 79.44 112.21 77.36
C ASP A 10 77.87 112.15 77.44
N GLY A 11 77.23 110.98 77.69
CA GLY A 11 75.78 110.71 77.43
C GLY A 11 74.80 110.33 78.59
N THR A 12 73.50 110.06 78.24
CA THR A 12 72.49 109.06 78.76
C THR A 12 70.99 109.47 78.62
N GLY A 13 70.07 108.52 78.31
CA GLY A 13 68.61 108.64 78.59
C GLY A 13 67.59 107.98 77.63
N THR A 14 67.29 106.67 77.81
CA THR A 14 66.34 105.81 77.05
C THR A 14 65.25 105.21 77.95
N THR A 15 63.94 105.50 77.78
CA THR A 15 62.84 104.70 78.40
C THR A 15 61.44 104.82 77.77
N GLN A 16 61.17 105.76 76.84
CA GLN A 16 59.79 106.04 76.37
C GLN A 16 59.41 105.37 75.04
N THR A 17 60.37 104.74 74.34
CA THR A 17 60.19 104.26 72.96
C THR A 17 59.76 102.79 72.86
N GLN A 18 60.19 101.92 73.78
CA GLN A 18 59.89 100.48 73.75
C GLN A 18 58.42 100.13 74.01
N ASN A 19 57.70 100.93 74.80
CA ASN A 19 56.28 100.67 75.10
C ASN A 19 55.35 100.98 73.91
N ARG A 20 55.82 101.79 72.95
CA ARG A 20 55.07 102.14 71.74
C ARG A 20 55.22 101.07 70.65
N GLU A 21 56.38 100.43 70.56
CA GLU A 21 56.62 99.32 69.63
C GLU A 21 55.79 98.07 69.98
N ALA A 22 55.69 97.72 71.27
CA ALA A 22 54.89 96.56 71.70
C ALA A 22 53.38 96.71 71.36
N MET A 23 52.81 97.91 71.56
CA MET A 23 51.41 98.19 71.17
C MET A 23 51.21 98.20 69.66
N ILE A 24 52.19 98.71 68.89
CA ILE A 24 52.11 98.69 67.42
C ILE A 24 52.20 97.25 66.91
N GLN A 25 53.03 96.41 67.52
CA GLN A 25 53.20 95.02 67.12
C GLN A 25 51.97 94.18 67.45
N ASP A 26 51.32 94.42 68.59
CA ASP A 26 50.05 93.78 68.97
C ASP A 26 48.90 94.23 68.06
N ALA A 27 48.80 95.53 67.76
CA ALA A 27 47.82 96.06 66.82
C ALA A 27 48.02 95.53 65.38
N VAL A 28 49.27 95.36 64.93
CA VAL A 28 49.59 94.74 63.64
C VAL A 28 49.21 93.26 63.66
N THR A 29 49.48 92.53 64.74
CA THR A 29 49.14 91.11 64.85
C THR A 29 47.63 90.90 64.80
N ILE A 30 46.87 91.71 65.54
CA ILE A 30 45.40 91.66 65.54
C ILE A 30 44.83 92.06 64.17
N ALA A 31 45.38 93.09 63.52
CA ALA A 31 44.94 93.51 62.19
C ALA A 31 45.23 92.44 61.13
N VAL A 32 46.40 91.80 61.21
CA VAL A 32 46.81 90.68 60.36
C VAL A 32 45.90 89.48 60.59
N GLU A 33 45.63 89.10 61.84
CA GLU A 33 44.76 87.98 62.18
C GLU A 33 43.30 88.23 61.75
N THR A 34 42.79 89.45 61.96
CA THR A 34 41.45 89.86 61.53
C THR A 34 41.32 89.88 60.01
N ALA A 35 42.40 90.24 59.29
CA ALA A 35 42.44 90.22 57.83
C ALA A 35 42.62 88.81 57.25
N LEU A 36 43.38 87.93 57.91
CA LEU A 36 43.68 86.58 57.43
C LEU A 36 42.58 85.57 57.69
N LYS A 37 41.87 85.67 58.82
CA LYS A 37 40.80 84.73 59.18
C LYS A 37 39.69 84.57 58.12
N PRO A 38 39.16 85.65 57.49
CA PRO A 38 38.20 85.48 56.40
C PRO A 38 38.82 84.87 55.15
N VAL A 39 40.12 85.10 54.91
CA VAL A 39 40.84 84.52 53.77
C VAL A 39 41.06 83.02 53.98
N THR A 40 41.48 82.58 55.17
CA THR A 40 41.64 81.15 55.48
C THR A 40 40.31 80.41 55.51
N SER A 41 39.24 81.02 56.04
CA SER A 41 37.89 80.43 55.98
C SER A 41 37.42 80.28 54.54
N SER A 42 37.53 81.33 53.72
CA SER A 42 37.14 81.28 52.31
C SER A 42 37.96 80.26 51.51
N LEU A 43 39.24 80.07 51.84
CA LEU A 43 40.07 79.05 51.19
C LEU A 43 39.60 77.64 51.55
N GLY A 44 39.22 77.42 52.81
CA GLY A 44 38.63 76.17 53.29
C GLY A 44 37.30 75.86 52.57
N ASP A 45 36.41 76.85 52.48
CA ASP A 45 35.12 76.72 51.79
C ASP A 45 35.29 76.40 50.30
N ILE A 46 36.26 77.03 49.63
CA ILE A 46 36.59 76.75 48.23
C ILE A 46 37.12 75.32 48.07
N GLN A 47 37.96 74.86 48.99
CA GLN A 47 38.50 73.50 48.94
C GLN A 47 37.40 72.44 49.18
N GLU A 48 36.45 72.72 50.06
CA GLU A 48 35.29 71.86 50.32
C GLU A 48 34.32 71.83 49.13
N GLN A 49 34.15 72.94 48.41
CA GLN A 49 33.36 72.98 47.17
C GLN A 49 34.05 72.31 45.97
N LEU A 50 35.39 72.33 45.90
CA LEU A 50 36.13 71.69 44.82
C LEU A 50 36.19 70.17 44.92
N GLY A 51 36.09 69.60 46.13
CA GLY A 51 36.07 68.13 46.33
C GLY A 51 34.98 67.45 45.48
N PRO A 52 33.70 67.82 45.65
CA PRO A 52 32.59 67.27 44.86
C PRO A 52 32.75 67.48 43.35
N VAL A 53 33.28 68.64 42.92
CA VAL A 53 33.50 68.92 41.49
C VAL A 53 34.62 68.04 40.94
N THR A 54 35.64 67.75 41.74
CA THR A 54 36.77 66.88 41.36
C THR A 54 36.30 65.43 41.26
N ASP A 55 35.50 64.95 42.22
CA ASP A 55 34.91 63.61 42.18
C ASP A 55 33.97 63.46 40.97
N HIS A 56 33.15 64.49 40.70
CA HIS A 56 32.24 64.48 39.56
C HIS A 56 32.98 64.54 38.21
N LEU A 57 34.09 65.30 38.13
CA LEU A 57 34.96 65.30 36.94
C LEU A 57 35.65 63.95 36.75
N GLN A 58 36.02 63.27 37.83
CA GLN A 58 36.67 61.96 37.78
C GLN A 58 35.72 60.85 37.31
N GLU A 59 34.46 60.86 37.79
CA GLU A 59 33.38 59.98 37.28
C GLU A 59 32.96 60.32 35.84
N ASN A 60 33.01 61.59 35.46
CA ASN A 60 32.62 62.05 34.12
C ASN A 60 33.81 62.14 33.15
N THR A 61 34.86 61.35 33.41
CA THR A 61 35.95 61.19 32.46
C THR A 61 35.54 60.26 31.32
N VAL A 62 36.14 60.49 30.15
CA VAL A 62 36.05 59.60 28.99
C VAL A 62 36.51 58.18 29.34
N ALA A 63 37.45 58.04 30.28
CA ALA A 63 37.93 56.74 30.76
C ALA A 63 36.85 55.96 31.53
N ALA A 64 36.12 56.61 32.45
CA ALA A 64 35.04 55.97 33.20
C ALA A 64 33.87 55.54 32.30
N HIS A 65 33.46 56.41 31.36
CA HIS A 65 32.46 56.05 30.34
C HIS A 65 32.94 54.96 29.39
N GLY A 66 34.23 54.95 29.02
CA GLY A 66 34.85 53.90 28.22
C GLY A 66 34.80 52.55 28.95
N GLN A 67 35.09 52.53 30.24
CA GLN A 67 35.00 51.32 31.06
C GLN A 67 33.55 50.83 31.17
N MET A 68 32.58 51.72 31.42
CA MET A 68 31.15 51.35 31.44
C MET A 68 30.68 50.75 30.12
N LEU A 69 31.10 51.32 28.99
CA LEU A 69 30.82 50.76 27.66
C LEU A 69 31.44 49.37 27.49
N GLN A 70 32.66 49.18 27.98
CA GLN A 70 33.37 47.91 27.88
C GLN A 70 32.75 46.84 28.79
N ASP A 71 32.34 47.21 30.00
CA ASP A 71 31.62 46.35 30.94
C ASP A 71 30.22 45.99 30.42
N CYS A 72 29.60 46.87 29.62
CA CYS A 72 28.31 46.60 28.98
C CYS A 72 28.44 45.77 27.69
N LEU A 73 29.47 46.03 26.86
CA LEU A 73 29.66 45.38 25.57
C LEU A 73 30.36 44.02 25.68
N GLY A 74 31.25 43.83 26.67
CA GLY A 74 31.95 42.57 26.90
C GLY A 74 31.00 41.36 27.05
N PRO A 75 30.00 41.42 27.95
CA PRO A 75 29.02 40.34 28.10
C PRO A 75 28.21 40.07 26.83
N LEU A 76 27.86 41.13 26.08
CA LEU A 76 27.15 41.01 24.80
C LEU A 76 28.01 40.32 23.75
N GLN A 77 29.29 40.68 23.67
CA GLN A 77 30.27 40.05 22.81
C GLN A 77 30.42 38.56 23.16
N ASP A 78 30.59 38.25 24.45
CA ASP A 78 30.76 36.88 24.96
C ASP A 78 29.56 35.99 24.62
N ILE A 79 28.34 36.49 24.86
CA ILE A 79 27.10 35.81 24.49
C ILE A 79 27.05 35.57 22.98
N LEU A 80 27.41 36.57 22.16
CA LEU A 80 27.40 36.43 20.71
C LEU A 80 28.40 35.35 20.24
N THR A 81 29.63 35.36 20.78
CA THR A 81 30.66 34.34 20.48
C THR A 81 30.30 32.95 20.99
N ALA A 82 29.49 32.84 22.05
CA ALA A 82 29.02 31.56 22.57
C ALA A 82 27.87 30.98 21.73
N VAL A 83 26.88 31.82 21.39
CA VAL A 83 25.64 31.39 20.74
C VAL A 83 25.84 31.10 19.25
N GLN A 84 26.70 31.85 18.56
CA GLN A 84 26.93 31.67 17.12
C GLN A 84 27.42 30.25 16.74
N PRO A 85 28.46 29.67 17.36
CA PRO A 85 28.91 28.32 17.05
C PRO A 85 27.89 27.25 17.49
N GLU A 86 27.13 27.49 18.56
CA GLU A 86 26.12 26.56 19.03
C GLU A 86 24.96 26.40 18.03
N ILE A 87 24.44 27.53 17.52
CA ILE A 87 23.39 27.52 16.48
C ILE A 87 23.90 26.87 15.19
N LEU A 88 25.13 27.19 14.77
CA LEU A 88 25.73 26.58 13.57
C LEU A 88 25.93 25.07 13.72
N ASN A 89 26.37 24.62 14.90
CA ASN A 89 26.52 23.20 15.20
C ASN A 89 25.17 22.49 15.23
N GLU A 90 24.15 23.08 15.87
CA GLU A 90 22.80 22.51 15.92
C GLU A 90 22.18 22.41 14.52
N MET A 91 22.32 23.47 13.70
CA MET A 91 21.89 23.43 12.31
C MET A 91 22.63 22.34 11.52
N GLY A 92 23.95 22.22 11.68
CA GLY A 92 24.76 21.17 11.06
C GLY A 92 24.27 19.76 11.41
N GLN A 93 23.99 19.50 12.70
CA GLN A 93 23.44 18.23 13.16
C GLN A 93 22.05 17.95 12.58
N ARG A 94 21.17 18.96 12.53
CA ARG A 94 19.84 18.83 11.93
C ARG A 94 19.93 18.52 10.44
N PHE A 95 20.83 19.16 9.70
CA PHE A 95 21.06 18.87 8.29
C PHE A 95 21.58 17.45 8.06
N ALA A 96 22.58 17.00 8.83
CA ALA A 96 23.08 15.63 8.73
C ALA A 96 21.99 14.59 9.02
N ARG A 97 21.11 14.87 10.00
CA ARG A 97 19.98 14.00 10.32
C ARG A 97 18.92 13.98 9.23
N LEU A 98 18.66 15.13 8.61
CA LEU A 98 17.75 15.24 7.48
C LEU A 98 18.28 14.45 6.28
N ASP A 99 19.57 14.56 5.99
CA ASP A 99 20.25 13.86 4.90
C ASP A 99 20.14 12.34 5.07
N SER A 100 20.46 11.84 6.27
CA SER A 100 20.30 10.42 6.60
C SER A 100 18.85 9.93 6.47
N ASN A 101 17.86 10.75 6.85
CA ASN A 101 16.45 10.41 6.68
C ASN A 101 16.03 10.38 5.21
N VAL A 102 16.55 11.30 4.38
CA VAL A 102 16.28 11.35 2.94
C VAL A 102 16.85 10.10 2.26
N GLU A 103 18.10 9.71 2.58
CA GLU A 103 18.70 8.48 2.08
C GLU A 103 17.88 7.24 2.50
N ALA A 104 17.43 7.18 3.75
CA ALA A 104 16.59 6.09 4.24
C ALA A 104 15.25 5.99 3.47
N LEU A 105 14.59 7.13 3.23
CA LEU A 105 13.35 7.18 2.45
C LEU A 105 13.58 6.78 0.98
N GLN A 106 14.71 7.16 0.41
CA GLN A 106 15.07 6.78 -0.96
C GLN A 106 15.26 5.26 -1.07
N ASN A 107 16.00 4.66 -0.15
CA ASN A 107 16.20 3.20 -0.10
C ASN A 107 14.87 2.44 0.12
N GLN A 108 14.00 2.97 0.99
CA GLN A 108 12.67 2.40 1.20
C GLN A 108 11.81 2.49 -0.07
N THR A 109 11.87 3.60 -0.80
CA THR A 109 11.14 3.79 -2.06
C THR A 109 11.63 2.83 -3.13
N GLU A 110 12.95 2.64 -3.26
CA GLU A 110 13.54 1.68 -4.19
C GLU A 110 13.13 0.24 -3.87
N THR A 111 13.16 -0.12 -2.58
CA THR A 111 12.70 -1.45 -2.12
C THR A 111 11.21 -1.66 -2.41
N ALA A 112 10.37 -0.64 -2.19
CA ALA A 112 8.94 -0.71 -2.49
C ALA A 112 8.68 -0.87 -4.00
N ASN A 113 9.43 -0.17 -4.85
CA ASN A 113 9.33 -0.32 -6.30
C ASN A 113 9.70 -1.74 -6.74
N GLN A 114 10.79 -2.31 -6.21
CA GLN A 114 11.17 -3.69 -6.52
C GLN A 114 10.06 -4.68 -6.13
N HIS A 115 9.44 -4.51 -4.96
CA HIS A 115 8.32 -5.35 -4.55
C HIS A 115 7.08 -5.19 -5.44
N LEU A 116 6.81 -3.98 -5.96
CA LEU A 116 5.74 -3.76 -6.91
C LEU A 116 6.01 -4.45 -8.25
N ASP A 117 7.26 -4.44 -8.72
CA ASP A 117 7.67 -5.14 -9.93
C ASP A 117 7.53 -6.66 -9.77
N ASP A 118 8.00 -7.21 -8.63
CA ASP A 118 7.88 -8.63 -8.30
C ASP A 118 6.39 -9.05 -8.21
N LEU A 119 5.56 -8.20 -7.59
CA LEU A 119 4.12 -8.41 -7.52
C LEU A 119 3.48 -8.38 -8.92
N GLY A 120 3.87 -7.43 -9.77
CA GLY A 120 3.40 -7.33 -11.15
C GLY A 120 3.73 -8.59 -11.96
N GLN A 121 4.95 -9.12 -11.83
CA GLN A 121 5.35 -10.38 -12.46
C GLN A 121 4.54 -11.56 -11.93
N SER A 122 4.37 -11.65 -10.61
CA SER A 122 3.58 -12.72 -9.96
C SER A 122 2.11 -12.72 -10.43
N VAL A 123 1.50 -11.54 -10.53
CA VAL A 123 0.14 -11.38 -11.06
C VAL A 123 0.06 -11.81 -12.53
N GLN A 124 1.03 -11.41 -13.35
CA GLN A 124 1.07 -11.78 -14.77
C GLN A 124 1.18 -13.30 -14.97
N VAL A 125 2.03 -13.98 -14.18
CA VAL A 125 2.15 -15.44 -14.19
C VAL A 125 0.84 -16.09 -13.78
N THR A 126 0.22 -15.59 -12.70
CA THR A 126 -1.06 -16.11 -12.20
C THR A 126 -2.18 -15.99 -13.23
N LEU A 127 -2.25 -14.86 -13.95
CA LEU A 127 -3.20 -14.65 -15.05
C LEU A 127 -2.96 -15.63 -16.19
N GLY A 128 -1.70 -15.88 -16.56
CA GLY A 128 -1.34 -16.88 -17.58
C GLY A 128 -1.80 -18.30 -17.19
N VAL A 129 -1.57 -18.70 -15.94
CA VAL A 129 -2.00 -20.00 -15.40
C VAL A 129 -3.52 -20.10 -15.37
N ALA A 130 -4.23 -19.04 -14.96
CA ALA A 130 -5.68 -19.01 -14.92
C ALA A 130 -6.29 -19.16 -16.33
N ALA A 131 -5.74 -18.46 -17.32
CA ALA A 131 -6.18 -18.57 -18.71
C ALA A 131 -5.96 -19.98 -19.29
N ALA A 132 -4.78 -20.57 -19.05
CA ALA A 132 -4.47 -21.94 -19.47
C ALA A 132 -5.38 -22.97 -18.79
N THR A 133 -5.67 -22.79 -17.50
CA THR A 133 -6.58 -23.64 -16.74
C THR A 133 -8.01 -23.53 -17.28
N GLY A 134 -8.49 -22.32 -17.56
CA GLY A 134 -9.81 -22.09 -18.14
C GLY A 134 -9.99 -22.82 -19.48
N LYS A 135 -8.98 -22.75 -20.36
CA LYS A 135 -8.98 -23.51 -21.62
C LYS A 135 -9.07 -25.02 -21.38
N ARG A 136 -8.23 -25.55 -20.49
CA ARG A 136 -8.19 -26.98 -20.19
C ARG A 136 -9.50 -27.50 -19.60
N VAL A 137 -10.16 -26.72 -18.74
CA VAL A 137 -11.49 -27.07 -18.21
C VAL A 137 -12.54 -27.09 -19.33
N GLY A 138 -12.46 -26.16 -20.27
CA GLY A 138 -13.30 -26.17 -21.48
C GLY A 138 -13.11 -27.44 -22.30
N ASP A 139 -11.87 -27.82 -22.58
CA ASP A 139 -11.53 -29.04 -23.34
C ASP A 139 -12.05 -30.31 -22.62
N ILE A 140 -11.83 -30.43 -21.30
CA ILE A 140 -12.34 -31.55 -20.50
C ILE A 140 -13.87 -31.63 -20.54
N THR A 141 -14.55 -30.47 -20.47
CA THR A 141 -16.02 -30.42 -20.52
C THR A 141 -16.53 -30.93 -21.87
N ASN A 142 -15.87 -30.55 -22.97
CA ASN A 142 -16.19 -31.03 -24.31
C ASN A 142 -15.95 -32.55 -24.44
N ASP A 143 -14.80 -33.04 -23.97
CA ASP A 143 -14.46 -34.47 -23.99
C ASP A 143 -15.46 -35.30 -23.17
N GLN A 144 -15.91 -34.79 -22.03
CA GLN A 144 -16.93 -35.42 -21.21
C GLN A 144 -18.28 -35.47 -21.93
N GLN A 145 -18.68 -34.41 -22.64
CA GLN A 145 -19.91 -34.41 -23.45
C GLN A 145 -19.83 -35.44 -24.59
N VAL A 146 -18.70 -35.53 -25.28
CA VAL A 146 -18.47 -36.53 -26.32
C VAL A 146 -18.55 -37.93 -25.73
N THR A 147 -17.89 -38.19 -24.61
CA THR A 147 -17.90 -39.47 -23.93
C THR A 147 -19.31 -39.87 -23.49
N ASN A 148 -20.06 -38.95 -22.87
CA ASN A 148 -21.44 -39.19 -22.47
C ASN A 148 -22.33 -39.56 -23.66
N ARG A 149 -22.14 -38.90 -24.82
CA ARG A 149 -22.85 -39.26 -26.06
C ARG A 149 -22.54 -40.69 -26.48
N HIS A 150 -21.25 -41.07 -26.51
CA HIS A 150 -20.85 -42.43 -26.90
C HIS A 150 -21.38 -43.50 -25.93
N VAL A 151 -21.40 -43.21 -24.62
CA VAL A 151 -21.98 -44.13 -23.62
C VAL A 151 -23.48 -44.27 -23.83
N ASN A 152 -24.20 -43.17 -24.10
CA ASN A 152 -25.62 -43.21 -24.39
C ASN A 152 -25.92 -44.01 -25.67
N ASP A 153 -25.16 -43.78 -26.74
CA ASP A 153 -25.28 -44.53 -28.00
C ASP A 153 -25.05 -46.03 -27.76
N LEU A 154 -23.99 -46.40 -27.02
CA LEU A 154 -23.70 -47.79 -26.66
C LEU A 154 -24.84 -48.44 -25.85
N VAL A 155 -25.45 -47.70 -24.92
CA VAL A 155 -26.58 -48.18 -24.13
C VAL A 155 -27.80 -48.41 -25.01
N ILE A 156 -28.09 -47.51 -25.96
CA ILE A 156 -29.20 -47.66 -26.91
C ILE A 156 -28.92 -48.85 -27.83
N ASP A 157 -27.77 -48.89 -28.49
CA ASP A 157 -27.38 -49.94 -29.44
C ASP A 157 -27.41 -51.33 -28.80
N SER A 158 -26.84 -51.47 -27.60
CA SER A 158 -26.82 -52.76 -26.89
C SER A 158 -28.23 -53.26 -26.56
N ARG A 159 -29.17 -52.35 -26.28
CA ARG A 159 -30.58 -52.70 -26.02
C ARG A 159 -31.32 -53.01 -27.32
N GLN A 160 -31.10 -52.25 -28.38
CA GLN A 160 -31.67 -52.54 -29.70
C GLN A 160 -31.22 -53.91 -30.21
N ILE A 161 -29.92 -54.21 -30.16
CA ILE A 161 -29.36 -55.51 -30.57
C ILE A 161 -29.95 -56.64 -29.72
N TYR A 162 -30.07 -56.43 -28.40
CA TYR A 162 -30.69 -57.42 -27.51
C TYR A 162 -32.16 -57.66 -27.86
N ASN A 163 -32.94 -56.59 -28.02
CA ASN A 163 -34.37 -56.62 -28.33
C ASN A 163 -34.62 -57.30 -29.68
N PHE A 164 -33.75 -57.03 -30.64
CA PHE A 164 -33.74 -57.66 -31.94
C PHE A 164 -33.58 -59.18 -31.86
N GLY A 165 -32.66 -59.65 -31.02
CA GLY A 165 -32.50 -61.08 -30.71
C GLY A 165 -33.69 -61.70 -29.96
N CYS A 166 -34.62 -60.91 -29.45
CA CYS A 166 -35.82 -61.38 -28.74
C CYS A 166 -37.02 -61.65 -29.67
N GLY A 167 -36.93 -61.31 -30.96
CA GLY A 167 -38.03 -61.43 -31.91
C GLY A 167 -39.26 -60.62 -31.45
N PRO A 168 -40.47 -61.20 -31.32
CA PRO A 168 -41.66 -60.46 -30.92
C PRO A 168 -41.75 -60.16 -29.41
N GLY A 169 -40.81 -60.64 -28.60
CA GLY A 169 -40.78 -60.34 -27.16
C GLY A 169 -41.58 -61.29 -26.26
N PHE A 170 -42.20 -62.35 -26.81
CA PHE A 170 -43.08 -63.25 -26.04
C PHE A 170 -42.34 -64.25 -25.15
N VAL A 171 -41.20 -64.76 -25.62
CA VAL A 171 -40.39 -65.74 -24.88
C VAL A 171 -39.32 -65.03 -24.05
N ARG A 172 -38.74 -63.96 -24.61
CA ARG A 172 -37.75 -63.11 -23.97
C ARG A 172 -38.22 -61.67 -24.12
N GLN A 173 -38.48 -61.00 -23.00
CA GLN A 173 -38.99 -59.63 -23.01
C GLN A 173 -37.92 -58.64 -23.48
N PHE A 174 -38.34 -57.58 -24.15
CA PHE A 174 -37.49 -56.46 -24.52
C PHE A 174 -36.95 -55.75 -23.28
N LYS A 175 -35.73 -55.24 -23.42
CA LYS A 175 -35.16 -54.23 -22.52
C LYS A 175 -35.63 -52.85 -22.93
N THR A 176 -36.13 -52.09 -21.95
CA THR A 176 -36.55 -50.71 -22.12
C THR A 176 -35.40 -49.84 -22.63
N ILE A 177 -35.57 -49.12 -23.73
CA ILE A 177 -34.62 -48.10 -24.19
C ILE A 177 -34.95 -46.79 -23.47
N PRO A 178 -33.96 -46.12 -22.83
CA PRO A 178 -34.23 -44.90 -22.08
C PRO A 178 -34.37 -43.70 -23.03
N PHE A 179 -35.01 -42.64 -22.55
CA PHE A 179 -34.96 -41.35 -23.23
C PHE A 179 -33.67 -40.61 -22.86
N ILE A 180 -33.02 -40.05 -23.88
CA ILE A 180 -31.83 -39.22 -23.71
C ILE A 180 -32.25 -37.77 -23.91
N ARG A 181 -32.22 -36.99 -22.83
CA ARG A 181 -32.58 -35.57 -22.87
C ARG A 181 -31.47 -34.74 -23.53
N THR A 182 -31.79 -33.50 -23.89
CA THR A 182 -30.84 -32.55 -24.52
C THR A 182 -29.63 -32.22 -23.64
N ASP A 183 -29.77 -32.35 -22.32
CA ASP A 183 -28.68 -32.19 -21.34
C ASP A 183 -27.86 -33.49 -21.13
N GLY A 184 -28.20 -34.56 -21.85
CA GLY A 184 -27.57 -35.88 -21.74
C GLY A 184 -28.10 -36.73 -20.59
N ALA A 185 -29.08 -36.25 -19.82
CA ALA A 185 -29.68 -37.02 -18.74
C ALA A 185 -30.48 -38.21 -19.29
N ILE A 186 -30.34 -39.35 -18.61
CA ILE A 186 -31.06 -40.58 -18.91
C ILE A 186 -32.35 -40.59 -18.11
N GLN A 187 -33.49 -40.72 -18.79
CA GLN A 187 -34.80 -40.83 -18.16
C GLN A 187 -35.49 -42.12 -18.60
N SER A 188 -36.09 -42.86 -17.65
CA SER A 188 -36.88 -44.04 -18.01
C SER A 188 -38.24 -43.60 -18.53
N PRO A 189 -38.77 -44.22 -19.61
CA PRO A 189 -40.15 -44.00 -20.05
C PRO A 189 -41.18 -44.24 -18.93
N ASP A 190 -40.91 -45.21 -18.07
CA ASP A 190 -41.79 -45.57 -16.95
C ASP A 190 -41.93 -44.40 -15.94
N ASP A 191 -40.88 -43.57 -15.78
CA ASP A 191 -40.90 -42.40 -14.89
C ASP A 191 -41.85 -41.30 -15.41
N LEU A 192 -42.16 -41.33 -16.70
CA LEU A 192 -43.13 -40.45 -17.35
C LEU A 192 -44.54 -41.06 -17.41
N GLY A 193 -44.77 -42.19 -16.72
CA GLY A 193 -46.04 -42.91 -16.74
C GLY A 193 -46.32 -43.63 -18.06
N LEU A 194 -45.32 -43.83 -18.91
CA LEU A 194 -45.47 -44.57 -20.15
C LEU A 194 -45.38 -46.10 -19.90
N PRO A 195 -46.12 -46.90 -20.67
CA PRO A 195 -46.12 -48.36 -20.50
C PRO A 195 -44.83 -48.99 -21.03
N SER A 196 -44.10 -49.72 -20.18
CA SER A 196 -42.85 -50.39 -20.60
C SER A 196 -43.05 -51.28 -21.83
N LEU A 197 -42.31 -50.99 -22.91
CA LEU A 197 -42.40 -51.70 -24.19
C LEU A 197 -41.70 -53.07 -24.12
N ARG A 198 -42.31 -54.04 -23.43
CA ARG A 198 -41.71 -55.36 -23.16
C ARG A 198 -41.90 -56.38 -24.27
N ASP A 199 -42.90 -56.20 -25.13
CA ASP A 199 -43.17 -57.04 -26.28
C ASP A 199 -43.92 -56.26 -27.36
N ILE A 200 -44.06 -56.86 -28.55
CA ILE A 200 -44.72 -56.22 -29.70
C ILE A 200 -46.21 -55.93 -29.48
N ARG A 201 -46.90 -56.65 -28.58
CA ARG A 201 -48.31 -56.37 -28.28
C ARG A 201 -48.45 -55.06 -27.52
N VAL A 202 -47.54 -54.77 -26.59
CA VAL A 202 -47.55 -53.49 -25.87
C VAL A 202 -47.38 -52.33 -26.86
N ILE A 203 -46.44 -52.46 -27.81
CA ILE A 203 -46.20 -51.46 -28.86
C ILE A 203 -47.46 -51.24 -29.70
N ASN A 204 -48.08 -52.32 -30.20
CA ASN A 204 -49.28 -52.22 -31.06
C ASN A 204 -50.52 -51.65 -30.34
N ASN A 205 -50.57 -51.80 -29.01
CA ASN A 205 -51.67 -51.34 -28.17
C ASN A 205 -51.47 -49.95 -27.55
N LEU A 206 -50.39 -49.23 -27.90
CA LEU A 206 -50.18 -47.86 -27.44
C LEU A 206 -51.31 -46.94 -27.91
N THR A 207 -51.81 -46.07 -27.04
CA THR A 207 -52.69 -44.97 -27.48
C THR A 207 -51.93 -44.01 -28.39
N ASP A 208 -52.61 -43.25 -29.25
CA ASP A 208 -51.94 -42.26 -30.12
C ASP A 208 -51.11 -41.26 -29.31
N HIS A 209 -51.61 -40.85 -28.14
CA HIS A 209 -50.89 -39.96 -27.24
C HIS A 209 -49.59 -40.60 -26.70
N GLN A 210 -49.65 -41.84 -26.22
CA GLN A 210 -48.46 -42.54 -25.73
C GLN A 210 -47.45 -42.82 -26.86
N LEU A 211 -47.95 -43.14 -28.05
CA LEU A 211 -47.13 -43.34 -29.24
C LEU A 211 -46.36 -42.07 -29.59
N ASP A 212 -47.03 -40.91 -29.62
CA ASP A 212 -46.39 -39.63 -29.89
C ASP A 212 -45.37 -39.27 -28.79
N GLN A 213 -45.68 -39.53 -27.52
CA GLN A 213 -44.73 -39.32 -26.41
C GLN A 213 -43.47 -40.20 -26.53
N TYR A 214 -43.61 -41.45 -26.97
CA TYR A 214 -42.46 -42.32 -27.23
C TYR A 214 -41.61 -41.81 -28.40
N LEU A 215 -42.25 -41.38 -29.50
CA LEU A 215 -41.55 -40.87 -30.67
C LEU A 215 -40.82 -39.56 -30.35
N GLU A 216 -41.46 -38.65 -29.59
CA GLU A 216 -40.84 -37.42 -29.10
C GLU A 216 -39.66 -37.72 -28.15
N GLY A 217 -39.85 -38.63 -27.19
CA GLY A 217 -38.81 -39.01 -26.23
C GLY A 217 -37.58 -39.65 -26.87
N TYR A 218 -37.74 -40.34 -28.01
CA TYR A 218 -36.64 -40.89 -28.81
C TYR A 218 -36.12 -39.94 -29.90
N GLY A 219 -36.70 -38.73 -30.04
CA GLY A 219 -36.32 -37.79 -31.08
C GLY A 219 -36.65 -38.26 -32.51
N ILE A 220 -37.66 -39.13 -32.66
CA ILE A 220 -38.10 -39.69 -33.94
C ILE A 220 -39.09 -38.73 -34.59
N GLU A 221 -38.76 -38.25 -35.78
CA GLU A 221 -39.64 -37.38 -36.56
C GLU A 221 -40.92 -38.13 -36.98
N HIS A 222 -42.07 -37.61 -36.53
CA HIS A 222 -43.37 -38.26 -36.68
C HIS A 222 -44.52 -37.34 -37.14
N ASN A 223 -44.20 -36.08 -37.44
CA ASN A 223 -45.18 -35.12 -37.97
C ASN A 223 -45.70 -35.56 -39.34
N GLY A 224 -47.02 -35.60 -39.51
CA GLY A 224 -47.67 -35.98 -40.78
C GLY A 224 -47.65 -37.48 -41.10
N LEU A 225 -47.15 -38.32 -40.20
CA LEU A 225 -47.21 -39.78 -40.35
C LEU A 225 -48.56 -40.32 -39.86
N ASP A 226 -49.07 -41.34 -40.56
CA ASP A 226 -50.18 -42.13 -40.05
C ASP A 226 -49.73 -43.04 -38.89
N ARG A 227 -50.72 -43.62 -38.19
CA ARG A 227 -50.46 -44.45 -37.00
C ARG A 227 -49.59 -45.66 -37.31
N GLU A 228 -49.78 -46.29 -38.47
CA GLU A 228 -49.02 -47.48 -38.86
C GLU A 228 -47.54 -47.15 -39.10
N ALA A 229 -47.26 -46.05 -39.81
CA ALA A 229 -45.91 -45.57 -40.01
C ALA A 229 -45.23 -45.17 -38.69
N LYS A 230 -45.97 -44.53 -37.76
CA LYS A 230 -45.50 -44.21 -36.41
C LYS A 230 -45.12 -45.46 -35.61
N LEU A 231 -45.98 -46.48 -35.60
CA LEU A 231 -45.73 -47.76 -34.94
C LEU A 231 -44.53 -48.49 -35.55
N SER A 232 -44.43 -48.49 -36.88
CA SER A 232 -43.29 -49.09 -37.60
C SER A 232 -41.97 -48.42 -37.25
N LYS A 233 -41.93 -47.08 -37.22
CA LYS A 233 -40.75 -46.32 -36.79
C LYS A 233 -40.37 -46.61 -35.34
N LEU A 234 -41.35 -46.64 -34.43
CA LEU A 234 -41.11 -46.97 -33.03
C LEU A 234 -40.58 -48.41 -32.88
N ALA A 235 -41.21 -49.39 -33.53
CA ALA A 235 -40.79 -50.79 -33.49
C ALA A 235 -39.35 -50.94 -34.02
N GLY A 236 -39.04 -50.29 -35.14
CA GLY A 236 -37.69 -50.25 -35.70
C GLY A 236 -36.67 -49.66 -34.73
N HIS A 237 -36.98 -48.54 -34.08
CA HIS A 237 -36.10 -47.92 -33.08
C HIS A 237 -35.92 -48.78 -31.82
N ILE A 238 -36.93 -49.53 -31.38
CA ILE A 238 -36.79 -50.46 -30.25
C ILE A 238 -35.91 -51.67 -30.60
N GLY A 239 -35.66 -51.90 -31.89
CA GLY A 239 -34.97 -53.09 -32.40
C GLY A 239 -35.94 -54.25 -32.63
N CYS A 240 -37.24 -54.01 -32.76
CA CYS A 240 -38.19 -55.04 -33.16
C CYS A 240 -38.32 -55.03 -34.69
N ALA A 241 -37.89 -56.10 -35.36
CA ALA A 241 -38.15 -56.25 -36.79
C ALA A 241 -39.66 -56.45 -37.03
N PRO A 242 -40.28 -55.74 -37.99
CA PRO A 242 -41.59 -56.16 -38.49
C PRO A 242 -41.46 -57.59 -39.03
N ILE A 243 -42.52 -58.38 -38.85
CA ILE A 243 -42.60 -59.74 -39.40
C ILE A 243 -42.84 -59.61 -40.91
N ASP A 244 -41.86 -59.12 -41.66
CA ASP A 244 -41.87 -59.22 -43.11
C ASP A 244 -41.27 -60.57 -43.51
N ARG A 245 -42.10 -61.35 -44.20
CA ARG A 245 -41.80 -62.66 -44.79
C ARG A 245 -40.80 -62.54 -45.94
N SER A 246 -39.57 -62.07 -45.72
CA SER A 246 -38.44 -62.33 -46.63
C SER A 246 -37.12 -61.79 -46.06
N SER A 247 -36.05 -62.57 -46.21
CA SER A 247 -34.63 -62.18 -46.06
C SER A 247 -33.88 -62.60 -44.78
N SER A 248 -33.94 -63.88 -44.43
CA SER A 248 -32.89 -64.50 -43.58
C SER A 248 -31.47 -64.36 -44.17
N HIS A 249 -31.34 -64.05 -45.47
CA HIS A 249 -30.06 -63.90 -46.17
C HIS A 249 -29.44 -62.50 -46.09
N SER A 250 -30.25 -61.43 -46.05
CA SER A 250 -29.73 -60.06 -45.91
C SER A 250 -29.14 -59.83 -44.52
N MET A 251 -29.75 -60.46 -43.52
CA MET A 251 -29.39 -60.39 -42.11
C MET A 251 -28.07 -61.09 -41.76
N THR A 252 -27.84 -62.28 -42.31
CA THR A 252 -26.57 -63.00 -42.10
C THR A 252 -25.39 -62.21 -42.66
N LEU A 253 -25.58 -61.54 -43.81
CA LEU A 253 -24.56 -60.70 -44.42
C LEU A 253 -24.26 -59.45 -43.58
N TYR A 254 -25.27 -58.81 -43.00
CA TYR A 254 -25.06 -57.63 -42.16
C TYR A 254 -24.31 -57.97 -40.86
N PHE A 255 -24.65 -59.08 -40.20
CA PHE A 255 -23.92 -59.55 -39.02
C PHE A 255 -22.49 -59.98 -39.35
N MET A 256 -22.26 -60.66 -40.48
CA MET A 256 -20.91 -61.01 -40.93
C MET A 256 -20.06 -59.77 -41.22
N LEU A 257 -20.66 -58.73 -41.82
CA LEU A 257 -19.99 -57.48 -42.12
C LEU A 257 -19.58 -56.73 -40.84
N ILE A 258 -20.51 -56.59 -39.89
CA ILE A 258 -20.24 -55.93 -38.60
C ILE A 258 -19.18 -56.69 -37.81
N MET A 259 -19.28 -58.03 -37.73
CA MET A 259 -18.28 -58.84 -37.04
C MET A 259 -16.91 -58.76 -37.73
N GLY A 260 -16.87 -58.71 -39.06
CA GLY A 260 -15.65 -58.50 -39.83
C GLY A 260 -15.01 -57.13 -39.56
N CYS A 261 -15.81 -56.06 -39.52
CA CYS A 261 -15.32 -54.72 -39.19
C CYS A 261 -14.80 -54.61 -37.75
N LEU A 262 -15.49 -55.22 -36.79
CA LEU A 262 -15.04 -55.24 -35.39
C LEU A 262 -13.75 -56.05 -35.24
N LEU A 263 -13.64 -57.22 -35.89
CA LEU A 263 -12.40 -58.01 -35.89
C LEU A 263 -11.22 -57.24 -36.48
N TYR A 264 -11.44 -56.48 -37.57
CA TYR A 264 -10.41 -55.64 -38.18
C TYR A 264 -9.95 -54.49 -37.27
N LEU A 265 -10.89 -53.84 -36.58
CA LEU A 265 -10.57 -52.71 -35.68
C LEU A 265 -9.84 -53.15 -34.41
N TYR A 266 -10.20 -54.31 -33.84
CA TYR A 266 -9.62 -54.79 -32.58
C TYR A 266 -8.38 -55.69 -32.79
N PHE A 267 -8.24 -56.34 -33.94
CA PHE A 267 -7.13 -57.27 -34.23
C PHE A 267 -6.56 -57.07 -35.64
N PRO A 268 -5.99 -55.90 -35.96
CA PRO A 268 -5.46 -55.62 -37.30
C PRO A 268 -4.32 -56.58 -37.72
N GLN A 269 -3.60 -57.14 -36.75
CA GLN A 269 -2.52 -58.12 -36.94
C GLN A 269 -2.95 -59.48 -37.53
N LEU A 270 -4.26 -59.80 -37.53
CA LEU A 270 -4.78 -61.02 -38.15
C LEU A 270 -5.02 -60.89 -39.67
N PHE A 271 -4.92 -59.67 -40.20
CA PHE A 271 -5.23 -59.33 -41.59
C PHE A 271 -4.07 -58.63 -42.32
N ALA A 272 -2.86 -58.72 -41.75
CA ALA A 272 -1.60 -58.25 -42.33
C ALA A 272 -0.84 -59.40 -43.01
#